data_AF-A0A4Q5QPG3-F1
#
_entry.id   AF-A0A4Q5QPG3-F1
#
_cell.length_a   1.000
_cell.length_b   1.000
_cell.length_c   1.000
_cell.angle_alpha   90.00
_cell.angle_beta   90.00
_cell.angle_gamma   90.00
#
_symmetry.space_group_name_H-M   'P 1'
#
loop_
_entity.id
_entity.type
_entity.pdbx_description
1 polymer ?
#
loop_
_entity_poly.entity_id
_entity_poly.type
_entity_poly.pdbx_seq_one_letter_code
_entity_poly.pdbx_strand_id
1 'polypeptide(L)'
;FMIARDTMHQQQWLAVIEELGGHAALPVPNSFPQSQEKTDFSYSFISTNIDGSGTPAGRWTEGPSLDGKGEFRVLKAEPYGDEPKLGPPVPEGHAQKEQMTVTDSIIGNIKDSLS
;
A
#
# COMPACT_ATOMS: atom_id res chain seq x y z
N PHE A 1 -2.34 24.68 -14.83
CA PHE A 1 -1.08 24.36 -14.14
C PHE A 1 -0.91 22.87 -13.88
N MET A 2 -1.76 22.21 -13.06
CA MET A 2 -1.61 20.77 -12.73
C MET A 2 -1.56 19.83 -13.95
N ILE A 3 -2.43 20.00 -14.94
CA ILE A 3 -2.39 19.20 -16.18
C ILE A 3 -1.04 19.29 -16.90
N ALA A 4 -0.41 20.47 -16.94
CA ALA A 4 0.92 20.63 -17.54
C ALA A 4 2.02 19.96 -16.70
N ARG A 5 1.85 19.93 -15.37
CA ARG A 5 2.75 19.19 -14.48
C ARG A 5 2.61 17.68 -14.69
N ASP A 6 1.40 17.18 -14.92
CA ASP A 6 1.16 15.77 -15.23
C ASP A 6 1.83 15.36 -16.54
N THR A 7 1.76 16.19 -17.58
CA THR A 7 2.51 15.95 -18.83
C THR A 7 4.01 15.84 -18.57
N MET A 8 4.57 16.74 -17.75
CA MET A 8 6.00 16.68 -17.42
C MET A 8 6.33 15.41 -16.63
N HIS A 9 5.53 15.03 -15.63
CA HIS A 9 5.78 13.81 -14.86
C HIS A 9 5.72 12.55 -15.73
N GLN A 10 4.75 12.44 -16.65
CA GLN A 10 4.71 11.32 -17.60
C GLN A 10 6.01 11.22 -18.41
N GLN A 11 6.48 12.34 -18.97
CA GLN A 11 7.73 12.37 -19.74
C GLN A 11 8.96 12.07 -18.87
N GLN A 12 8.99 12.56 -17.62
CA GLN A 12 10.08 12.30 -16.70
C GLN A 12 10.23 10.81 -16.39
N TRP A 13 9.13 10.10 -16.15
CA TRP A 13 9.17 8.68 -15.83
C TRP A 13 9.61 7.86 -17.04
N LEU A 14 9.12 8.21 -18.24
CA LEU A 14 9.55 7.56 -19.48
C LEU A 14 11.05 7.77 -19.75
N ALA A 15 11.55 8.99 -19.57
CA ALA A 15 12.96 9.30 -19.74
C ALA A 15 13.85 8.49 -18.78
N VAL A 16 13.49 8.43 -17.50
CA VAL A 16 14.27 7.65 -16.51
C VAL A 16 14.27 6.16 -16.83
N ILE A 17 13.13 5.61 -17.29
CA ILE A 17 13.08 4.20 -17.71
C ILE A 17 14.00 3.96 -18.91
N GLU A 18 14.00 4.86 -19.91
CA GLU A 18 14.88 4.77 -21.06
C GLU A 18 16.36 4.84 -20.65
N GLU A 19 16.74 5.83 -19.83
CA GLU A 19 18.11 6.05 -19.35
C GLU A 19 18.66 4.86 -18.57
N LEU A 20 17.83 4.15 -17.81
CA LEU A 20 18.24 2.98 -17.03
C LEU A 20 18.43 1.70 -17.87
N GLY A 21 18.05 1.70 -19.15
CA GLY A 21 18.11 0.54 -20.04
C GLY A 21 16.76 -0.05 -20.42
N GLY A 22 15.69 0.75 -20.31
CA GLY A 22 14.33 0.36 -20.65
C GLY A 22 13.76 -0.71 -19.71
N HIS A 23 12.85 -1.53 -20.24
CA HIS A 23 12.17 -2.56 -19.44
C HIS A 23 13.13 -3.61 -18.87
N ALA A 24 14.29 -3.85 -19.49
CA ALA A 24 15.28 -4.82 -19.03
C ALA A 24 15.91 -4.44 -17.67
N ALA A 25 15.88 -3.15 -17.30
CA ALA A 25 16.43 -2.64 -16.05
C ALA A 25 15.49 -2.82 -14.85
N LEU A 26 14.21 -3.09 -15.09
CA LEU A 26 13.19 -3.27 -14.05
C LEU A 26 13.30 -4.65 -13.39
N PRO A 27 12.83 -4.83 -12.14
CA PRO A 27 12.26 -3.81 -11.27
C PRO A 27 13.34 -2.97 -10.57
N VAL A 28 12.99 -1.75 -10.19
CA VAL A 28 13.83 -0.83 -9.41
C VAL A 28 13.11 -0.53 -8.09
N PRO A 29 13.79 -0.58 -6.92
CA PRO A 29 15.22 -0.84 -6.73
C PRO A 29 15.58 -2.32 -6.92
N ASN A 30 16.61 -2.58 -7.73
CA ASN A 30 17.13 -3.93 -7.98
C ASN A 30 18.11 -4.43 -6.90
N SER A 31 18.34 -3.62 -5.85
CA SER A 31 19.18 -3.98 -4.70
C SER A 31 18.43 -4.80 -3.64
N PHE A 32 17.10 -4.88 -3.71
CA PHE A 32 16.31 -5.74 -2.83
C PHE A 32 16.16 -7.15 -3.44
N PRO A 33 16.35 -8.24 -2.68
CA PRO A 33 16.18 -9.58 -3.21
C PRO A 33 14.72 -9.86 -3.62
N GLN A 34 14.45 -10.08 -4.90
CA GLN A 34 13.10 -10.38 -5.38
C GLN A 34 12.48 -11.63 -4.74
N SER A 35 13.29 -12.59 -4.27
CA SER A 35 12.78 -13.76 -3.56
C SER A 35 12.17 -13.44 -2.18
N GLN A 36 12.42 -12.24 -1.64
CA GLN A 36 11.81 -11.75 -0.40
C GLN A 36 10.64 -10.80 -0.66
N GLU A 37 10.44 -10.40 -1.92
CA GLU A 37 9.31 -9.60 -2.33
C GLU A 37 8.03 -10.44 -2.27
N LYS A 38 6.91 -9.82 -1.90
CA LYS A 38 5.60 -10.47 -2.00
C LYS A 38 5.11 -10.45 -3.45
N THR A 39 5.72 -11.30 -4.27
CA THR A 39 5.52 -11.35 -5.73
C THR A 39 4.08 -11.60 -6.18
N ASP A 40 3.22 -12.08 -5.28
CA ASP A 40 1.78 -12.22 -5.51
C ASP A 40 1.11 -10.89 -5.91
N PHE A 41 1.70 -9.76 -5.50
CA PHE A 41 1.15 -8.43 -5.71
C PHE A 41 1.85 -7.60 -6.80
N SER A 42 3.07 -7.97 -7.22
CA SER A 42 3.92 -7.13 -8.08
C SER A 42 3.32 -6.81 -9.46
N TYR A 43 2.47 -7.70 -9.98
CA TYR A 43 1.80 -7.55 -11.28
C TYR A 43 0.27 -7.59 -11.15
N SER A 44 -0.26 -7.36 -9.95
CA SER A 44 -1.68 -7.43 -9.66
C SER A 44 -2.27 -6.03 -9.51
N PHE A 45 -3.23 -5.66 -10.34
CA PHE A 45 -4.08 -4.52 -10.02
C PHE A 45 -5.12 -4.94 -8.98
N ILE A 46 -5.07 -4.32 -7.81
CA ILE A 46 -6.01 -4.61 -6.71
C ILE A 46 -7.20 -3.67 -6.82
N SER A 47 -8.34 -4.20 -7.25
CA SER A 47 -9.60 -3.48 -7.32
C SER A 47 -10.21 -3.32 -5.94
N THR A 48 -10.36 -2.08 -5.49
CA THR A 48 -11.04 -1.71 -4.24
C THR A 48 -12.53 -1.46 -4.45
N ASN A 49 -13.06 -1.76 -5.64
CA ASN A 49 -14.47 -1.52 -5.93
C ASN A 49 -15.36 -2.49 -5.13
N ILE A 50 -16.28 -1.91 -4.36
CA ILE A 50 -17.23 -2.63 -3.50
C ILE A 50 -18.54 -2.97 -4.22
N ASP A 51 -18.90 -2.22 -5.27
CA ASP A 51 -20.19 -2.35 -5.94
C ASP A 51 -20.29 -3.59 -6.86
N GLY A 52 -19.17 -4.28 -7.06
CA GLY A 52 -19.08 -5.48 -7.88
C GLY A 52 -19.11 -5.23 -9.39
N SER A 53 -19.13 -3.97 -9.83
CA SER A 53 -18.83 -3.65 -11.22
C SER A 53 -17.39 -4.09 -11.52
N GLY A 54 -17.24 -4.82 -12.62
CA GLY A 54 -15.96 -5.40 -13.01
C GLY A 54 -14.89 -4.32 -13.20
N THR A 55 -13.63 -4.70 -13.04
CA THR A 55 -12.51 -3.80 -13.35
C THR A 55 -12.45 -3.58 -14.86
N PRO A 56 -12.42 -2.32 -15.36
CA PRO A 56 -12.33 -2.06 -16.79
C PRO A 56 -11.10 -2.73 -17.39
N ALA A 57 -11.28 -3.40 -18.53
CA ALA A 57 -10.17 -4.04 -19.23
C ALA A 57 -9.14 -3.00 -19.68
N GLY A 58 -7.87 -3.30 -19.45
CA GLY A 58 -6.74 -2.46 -19.85
C GLY A 58 -5.47 -3.29 -20.00
N ARG A 59 -4.42 -2.71 -20.57
CA ARG A 59 -3.16 -3.45 -20.76
C ARG A 59 -2.55 -3.94 -19.44
N TRP A 60 -2.91 -3.30 -18.33
CA TRP A 60 -2.49 -3.58 -16.96
C TRP A 60 -3.41 -4.57 -16.22
N THR A 61 -4.53 -5.02 -16.81
CA THR A 61 -5.44 -5.99 -16.16
C THR A 61 -5.12 -7.44 -16.52
N GLU A 62 -4.45 -7.67 -17.65
CA GLU A 62 -4.18 -9.02 -18.17
C GLU A 62 -2.96 -9.05 -19.10
N GLY A 63 -2.39 -10.24 -19.28
CA GLY A 63 -1.29 -10.52 -20.20
C GLY A 63 0.09 -10.14 -19.66
N PRO A 64 1.17 -10.35 -20.44
CA PRO A 64 2.54 -10.24 -19.92
C PRO A 64 2.84 -8.86 -19.33
N SER A 65 3.60 -8.78 -18.25
CA SER A 65 4.10 -7.52 -17.70
C SER A 65 5.04 -6.82 -18.69
N LEU A 66 5.23 -5.51 -18.54
CA LEU A 66 6.08 -4.73 -19.46
C LEU A 66 7.56 -5.17 -19.41
N ASP A 67 8.01 -5.62 -18.24
CA ASP A 67 9.35 -6.19 -18.01
C ASP A 67 9.45 -7.68 -18.35
N GLY A 68 8.34 -8.34 -18.71
CA GLY A 68 8.29 -9.75 -19.08
C GLY A 68 8.55 -10.72 -17.92
N LYS A 69 8.51 -10.26 -16.67
CA LYS A 69 8.82 -11.05 -15.47
C LYS A 69 7.58 -11.66 -14.80
N GLY A 70 6.38 -11.28 -15.24
CA GLY A 70 5.13 -11.83 -14.75
C GLY A 70 3.97 -11.59 -15.71
N GLU A 71 2.77 -11.84 -15.24
CA GLU A 71 1.52 -11.60 -15.97
C GLU A 71 0.67 -10.63 -15.17
N PHE A 72 0.16 -9.60 -15.83
CA PHE A 72 -0.83 -8.72 -15.25
C PHE A 72 -2.10 -9.50 -14.95
N ARG A 73 -2.73 -9.15 -13.83
CA ARG A 73 -4.01 -9.72 -13.40
C ARG A 73 -4.76 -8.74 -12.53
N VAL A 74 -6.07 -8.95 -12.41
CA VAL A 74 -6.91 -8.23 -11.44
C VAL A 74 -7.11 -9.09 -10.21
N LEU A 75 -6.88 -8.51 -9.03
CA LEU A 75 -7.28 -9.07 -7.75
C LEU A 75 -8.36 -8.20 -7.14
N LYS A 76 -9.31 -8.80 -6.41
CA LYS A 76 -10.20 -8.04 -5.54
C LYS A 76 -9.48 -7.74 -4.23
N ALA A 77 -9.65 -6.53 -3.71
CA ALA A 77 -9.13 -6.18 -2.39
C ALA A 77 -9.77 -7.08 -1.31
N GLU A 78 -8.94 -7.69 -0.48
CA GLU A 78 -9.35 -8.52 0.65
C GLU A 78 -8.59 -8.11 1.92
N PRO A 79 -9.21 -8.22 3.10
CA PRO A 79 -8.53 -7.97 4.36
C PRO A 79 -7.62 -9.15 4.70
N TYR A 80 -6.32 -9.02 4.40
CA TYR A 80 -5.31 -10.03 4.74
C TYR A 80 -4.82 -9.95 6.19
N GLY A 81 -5.08 -8.84 6.88
CA GLY A 81 -4.69 -8.62 8.27
C GLY A 81 -5.85 -8.96 9.22
N ASP A 82 -5.49 -9.27 10.46
CA ASP A 82 -6.45 -9.37 11.56
C ASP A 82 -6.98 -7.99 11.95
N GLU A 83 -8.12 -7.98 12.67
CA GLU A 83 -8.63 -6.76 13.29
C GLU A 83 -7.58 -6.22 14.29
N PRO A 84 -7.05 -5.00 14.08
CA PRO A 84 -5.99 -4.47 14.92
C PRO A 84 -6.50 -4.18 16.33
N LYS A 85 -5.85 -4.78 17.33
CA LYS A 85 -6.08 -4.48 18.75
C LYS A 85 -4.95 -3.61 19.25
N LEU A 86 -5.17 -2.30 19.21
CA LEU A 86 -4.19 -1.33 19.71
C LEU A 86 -4.14 -1.36 21.25
N GLY A 87 -2.98 -1.02 21.80
CA GLY A 87 -2.86 -0.79 23.25
C GLY A 87 -3.56 0.49 23.70
N PRO A 88 -3.74 0.68 25.02
CA PRO A 88 -4.23 1.92 25.59
C PRO A 88 -3.51 3.16 25.04
N PRO A 89 -4.22 4.29 24.88
CA PRO A 89 -3.58 5.56 24.65
C PRO A 89 -2.72 5.95 25.88
N VAL A 90 -1.65 6.71 25.64
CA VAL A 90 -0.89 7.34 26.74
C VAL A 90 -1.74 8.43 27.41
N PRO A 91 -1.65 8.62 28.75
CA PRO A 91 -2.51 9.56 29.48
C PRO A 91 -2.47 11.00 28.92
N GLU A 92 -1.29 11.47 28.51
CA GLU A 92 -1.06 12.81 27.98
C GLU A 92 -1.69 13.02 26.60
N GLY A 93 -2.08 11.93 25.94
CA GLY A 93 -2.83 11.98 24.69
C GLY A 93 -4.28 12.41 24.89
N HIS A 94 -4.78 12.47 26.13
CA HIS A 94 -6.15 12.86 26.49
C HIS A 94 -7.21 12.24 25.56
N ALA A 95 -7.02 10.95 25.24
CA ALA A 95 -7.90 10.25 24.34
C ALA A 95 -9.33 10.17 24.89
N GLN A 96 -10.29 10.04 23.98
CA GLN A 96 -11.71 9.99 24.32
C GLN A 96 -12.01 8.81 25.26
N LYS A 97 -12.77 9.04 26.34
CA LYS A 97 -13.08 8.01 27.36
C LYS A 97 -13.78 6.78 26.79
N GLU A 98 -14.66 6.95 25.81
CA GLU A 98 -15.38 5.86 25.16
C GLU A 98 -14.49 4.98 24.27
N GLN A 99 -13.25 5.42 23.99
CA GLN A 99 -12.24 4.63 23.28
C GLN A 99 -11.26 3.92 24.24
N MET A 100 -11.39 4.13 25.55
CA MET A 100 -10.57 3.46 26.57
C MET A 100 -11.26 2.16 27.01
N THR A 101 -10.50 1.07 27.11
CA THR A 101 -11.03 -0.14 27.76
C THR A 101 -11.10 0.06 29.28
N VAL A 102 -11.88 -0.78 29.97
CA VAL A 102 -11.98 -0.76 31.45
C VAL A 102 -10.60 -0.95 32.10
N THR A 103 -9.80 -1.85 31.53
CA THR A 103 -8.40 -2.09 31.92
C THR A 103 -7.52 -0.86 31.75
N ASP A 104 -7.68 -0.12 30.65
CA ASP A 104 -6.89 1.08 30.36
C ASP A 104 -7.18 2.20 31.35
N SER A 105 -8.46 2.34 31.71
CA SER A 105 -8.91 3.31 32.71
C SER A 105 -8.33 2.99 34.10
N ILE A 106 -8.28 1.69 34.47
CA ILE A 106 -7.72 1.27 35.77
C ILE A 106 -6.20 1.50 35.83
N ILE A 107 -5.46 1.16 34.77
CA ILE A 107 -4.00 1.35 34.73
C ILE A 107 -3.62 2.83 34.72
N GLY A 108 -4.36 3.67 33.98
CA GLY A 108 -4.16 5.13 33.99
C GLY A 108 -4.30 5.71 35.39
N ASN A 109 -5.41 5.39 36.07
CA ASN A 109 -5.67 5.87 37.43
C ASN A 109 -4.60 5.44 38.46
N ILE A 110 -4.04 4.23 38.32
CA ILE A 110 -2.97 3.75 39.21
C ILE A 110 -1.66 4.50 38.95
N LYS A 111 -1.33 4.81 37.69
CA LYS A 111 -0.10 5.57 37.37
C LYS A 111 -0.19 7.02 37.83
N ASP A 112 -1.33 7.68 37.59
CA ASP A 112 -1.56 9.07 38.01
C ASP A 112 -1.53 9.24 39.54
N SER A 113 -1.87 8.20 40.29
CA SER A 113 -1.81 8.20 41.77
C SER A 113 -0.41 7.88 42.33
N LEU A 114 0.51 7.42 41.49
CA LEU A 114 1.89 7.09 41.86
C LEU A 114 2.93 8.13 41.37
N SER A 115 2.53 9.08 40.52
CA SER A 115 3.34 10.23 40.08
C SER A 115 3.10 11.48 40.92
#